data_AF-A0A7S4RQL1-F1
#
_entry.id   AF-A0A7S4RQL1-F1
#
_cell.length_a   1.000
_cell.length_b   1.000
_cell.length_c   1.000
_cell.angle_alpha   90.00
_cell.angle_beta   90.00
_cell.angle_gamma   90.00
#
_symmetry.space_group_name_H-M   'P 1'
#
loop_
_entity.id
_entity.type
_entity.pdbx_description
1 polymer ?
#
loop_
_entity_poly.entity_id
_entity_poly.type
_entity_poly.pdbx_seq_one_letter_code
_entity_poly.pdbx_strand_id
1 'polypeptide(L)'
;AAGGPGASRLGRPPMLARLGRAASGAGRRAARGQPCADVLHWRGLAEARVDGGHVTEERPGILWSPGGQAEEGQTDRLAGKIGVLCRDQKGLCVVGARGELPVARALRALAKASEFGKSPVEFRVRWQEDPNNERSLRFYAEMTYAWSAFKERWKPLVGKARVMPVTPHSSVHRLAIAMATEQRKVGGVALKINHKNDTDKSRLATRVARLRREHGGRGHVMSIAAKALATLPHMVQDEEVGMSVACVLRWPMMADPQAGKFIYAHILDRRDSPGIDEEPAARRREGRGAAKLGPRADEDGVSEEDFETWARQRLA
;
A
#
# COMPACT_ATOMS: atom_id res chain seq x y z
N ALA A 1 72.75 34.81 -25.27
CA ALA A 1 72.42 33.81 -26.30
C ALA A 1 71.05 33.22 -26.00
N ALA A 2 70.14 33.31 -26.98
CA ALA A 2 68.84 32.62 -27.16
C ALA A 2 67.83 32.58 -25.97
N GLY A 3 66.56 32.95 -26.10
CA GLY A 3 65.70 33.13 -27.28
C GLY A 3 64.45 32.26 -27.13
N GLY A 4 63.25 32.87 -27.20
CA GLY A 4 62.02 32.14 -27.56
C GLY A 4 60.72 32.57 -26.86
N PRO A 5 59.98 33.55 -27.41
CA PRO A 5 58.55 33.71 -27.19
C PRO A 5 57.74 33.01 -28.28
N GLY A 6 56.61 32.39 -27.93
CA GLY A 6 55.73 31.73 -28.89
C GLY A 6 54.33 31.50 -28.34
N ALA A 7 53.53 32.56 -28.20
CA ALA A 7 52.09 32.44 -27.97
C ALA A 7 51.35 32.97 -29.21
N SER A 8 50.60 32.11 -29.87
CA SER A 8 49.82 32.43 -31.07
C SER A 8 48.38 31.93 -30.94
N ARG A 9 47.46 32.86 -31.22
CA ARG A 9 46.13 32.72 -31.85
C ARG A 9 45.02 32.11 -30.96
N LEU A 10 44.04 32.89 -30.50
CA LEU A 10 42.90 33.45 -31.26
C LEU A 10 42.11 32.39 -32.05
N GLY A 11 41.13 31.78 -31.37
CA GLY A 11 40.01 31.07 -31.98
C GLY A 11 38.69 31.76 -31.61
N ARG A 12 38.14 32.56 -32.53
CA ARG A 12 36.74 32.99 -32.50
C ARG A 12 35.89 31.91 -33.18
N PRO A 13 34.77 31.44 -32.59
CA PRO A 13 33.74 30.75 -33.36
C PRO A 13 32.78 31.75 -34.02
N PRO A 14 32.23 31.42 -35.19
CA PRO A 14 31.30 32.28 -35.94
C PRO A 14 29.89 32.26 -35.34
N MET A 15 29.22 33.41 -35.42
CA MET A 15 27.78 33.55 -35.21
C MET A 15 27.01 32.70 -36.23
N LEU A 16 26.14 31.83 -35.73
CA LEU A 16 25.12 31.18 -36.55
C LEU A 16 23.77 31.91 -36.43
N ALA A 17 23.36 32.34 -37.61
CA ALA A 17 22.05 32.69 -38.14
C ALA A 17 20.81 32.52 -37.24
N ARG A 18 20.12 33.64 -37.13
CA ARG A 18 18.69 33.86 -36.87
C ARG A 18 17.87 33.28 -38.03
N LEU A 19 16.89 32.40 -37.75
CA LEU A 19 15.70 31.99 -38.53
C LEU A 19 15.01 30.91 -37.66
N GLY A 20 13.70 30.80 -37.46
CA GLY A 20 12.53 31.54 -37.90
C GLY A 20 11.38 31.20 -36.92
N ARG A 21 10.47 32.16 -36.74
CA ARG A 21 9.21 31.96 -36.01
C ARG A 21 8.29 31.07 -36.84
N ALA A 22 7.86 29.95 -36.28
CA ALA A 22 6.65 29.26 -36.72
C ALA A 22 5.67 29.22 -35.55
N ALA A 23 4.66 30.09 -35.63
CA ALA A 23 3.50 30.06 -34.77
C ALA A 23 2.57 28.94 -35.28
N SER A 24 2.42 27.85 -34.52
CA SER A 24 1.33 26.90 -34.71
C SER A 24 0.34 27.06 -33.55
N GLY A 25 -0.74 27.78 -33.85
CA GLY A 25 -1.92 27.84 -33.01
C GLY A 25 -2.64 26.50 -33.04
N ALA A 26 -2.53 25.75 -31.95
CA ALA A 26 -3.42 24.62 -31.67
C ALA A 26 -4.36 25.03 -30.54
N GLY A 27 -5.56 25.46 -30.91
CA GLY A 27 -6.64 25.77 -29.98
C GLY A 27 -7.03 24.54 -29.17
N ARG A 28 -6.62 24.49 -27.90
CA ARG A 28 -7.17 23.54 -26.93
C ARG A 28 -8.41 24.15 -26.31
N ARG A 29 -9.57 23.68 -26.76
CA ARG A 29 -10.84 23.87 -26.04
C ARG A 29 -10.65 23.31 -24.64
N ALA A 30 -10.78 24.19 -23.64
CA ALA A 30 -10.87 23.81 -22.25
C ALA A 30 -12.17 23.00 -22.05
N ALA A 31 -12.05 21.68 -21.94
CA ALA A 31 -13.10 20.85 -21.37
C ALA A 31 -13.26 21.29 -19.91
N ARG A 32 -14.34 22.01 -19.64
CA ARG A 32 -14.79 22.32 -18.29
C ARG A 32 -15.06 20.99 -17.59
N GLY A 33 -14.23 20.64 -16.63
CA GLY A 33 -14.45 19.47 -15.78
C GLY A 33 -15.76 19.62 -15.03
N GLN A 34 -16.70 18.72 -15.29
CA GLN A 34 -17.82 18.47 -14.39
C GLN A 34 -17.25 17.97 -13.05
N PRO A 35 -17.70 18.51 -11.90
CA PRO A 35 -17.36 17.93 -10.61
C PRO A 35 -18.02 16.55 -10.51
N CYS A 36 -17.24 15.51 -10.19
CA CYS A 36 -17.76 14.20 -9.78
C CYS A 36 -18.55 14.36 -8.47
N ALA A 37 -19.83 14.64 -8.60
CA ALA A 37 -20.80 14.60 -7.52
C ALA A 37 -21.62 13.31 -7.70
N ASP A 38 -21.10 12.19 -7.22
CA ASP A 38 -21.89 10.98 -6.96
C ASP A 38 -21.60 10.53 -5.53
N VAL A 39 -22.23 11.24 -4.59
CA VAL A 39 -22.54 10.71 -3.26
C VAL A 39 -23.92 10.08 -3.40
N LEU A 40 -23.98 8.82 -3.83
CA LEU A 40 -25.21 8.04 -3.78
C LEU A 40 -25.26 7.17 -2.52
N HIS A 41 -26.41 7.28 -1.86
CA HIS A 41 -26.89 6.51 -0.73
C HIS A 41 -26.62 5.00 -0.87
N TRP A 42 -26.02 4.41 0.17
CA TRP A 42 -25.97 2.96 0.36
C TRP A 42 -27.06 2.52 1.34
N ARG A 43 -28.25 2.18 0.80
CA ARG A 43 -29.23 1.29 1.44
C ARG A 43 -29.67 0.29 0.37
N GLY A 44 -29.35 -1.00 0.57
CA GLY A 44 -29.78 -2.08 -0.33
C GLY A 44 -28.79 -3.25 -0.38
N LEU A 45 -28.78 -4.09 0.66
CA LEU A 45 -28.41 -5.51 0.55
C LEU A 45 -29.76 -6.25 0.50
N ALA A 46 -30.22 -6.61 -0.70
CA ALA A 46 -30.02 -7.92 -1.33
C ALA A 46 -30.87 -9.02 -0.67
N GLU A 47 -32.14 -9.10 -1.08
CA GLU A 47 -32.94 -10.33 -1.00
C GLU A 47 -32.62 -11.17 -2.25
N ALA A 48 -31.85 -12.24 -2.07
CA ALA A 48 -31.55 -13.18 -3.13
C ALA A 48 -32.71 -14.18 -3.28
N ARG A 49 -33.44 -14.10 -4.40
CA ARG A 49 -34.27 -15.21 -4.89
C ARG A 49 -33.34 -16.25 -5.54
N VAL A 50 -33.50 -17.50 -5.13
CA VAL A 50 -32.74 -18.66 -5.61
C VAL A 50 -33.53 -19.31 -6.73
N ASP A 51 -33.17 -19.03 -7.99
CA ASP A 51 -33.58 -19.83 -9.15
C ASP A 51 -32.31 -20.47 -9.76
N GLY A 52 -32.38 -21.78 -10.02
CA GLY A 52 -31.24 -22.67 -10.31
C GLY A 52 -30.54 -22.48 -11.66
N GLY A 53 -29.95 -21.30 -11.89
CA GLY A 53 -28.99 -21.04 -12.97
C GLY A 53 -27.55 -21.16 -12.48
N HIS A 54 -26.62 -21.46 -13.39
CA HIS A 54 -25.16 -21.42 -13.19
C HIS A 54 -24.77 -20.38 -12.13
N VAL A 55 -24.15 -20.83 -11.03
CA VAL A 55 -23.56 -19.93 -10.04
C VAL A 55 -22.39 -19.23 -10.72
N THR A 56 -22.68 -18.13 -11.42
CA THR A 56 -21.66 -17.12 -11.69
C THR A 56 -21.22 -16.69 -10.31
N GLU A 57 -20.01 -17.06 -9.89
CA GLU A 57 -19.42 -16.54 -8.67
C GLU A 57 -19.52 -15.01 -8.73
N GLU A 58 -20.50 -14.46 -8.01
CA GLU A 58 -20.69 -13.02 -7.95
C GLU A 58 -19.37 -12.44 -7.43
N ARG A 59 -18.72 -11.65 -8.29
CA ARG A 59 -17.47 -11.00 -7.92
C ARG A 59 -17.70 -10.26 -6.60
N PRO A 60 -16.81 -10.42 -5.60
CA PRO A 60 -17.01 -9.78 -4.31
C PRO A 60 -17.18 -8.27 -4.49
N GLY A 61 -18.19 -7.73 -3.80
CA GLY A 61 -18.47 -6.30 -3.84
C GLY A 61 -17.23 -5.48 -3.48
N ILE A 62 -16.98 -4.43 -4.25
CA ILE A 62 -15.77 -3.59 -4.10
C ILE A 62 -16.06 -2.44 -3.13
N LEU A 63 -15.25 -2.32 -2.08
CA LEU A 63 -15.24 -1.14 -1.22
C LEU A 63 -14.34 -0.06 -1.81
N TRP A 64 -14.92 1.05 -2.24
CA TRP A 64 -14.14 2.15 -2.80
C TRP A 64 -13.56 3.07 -1.72
N SER A 65 -12.27 3.36 -1.85
CA SER A 65 -11.54 4.28 -0.99
C SER A 65 -12.04 5.72 -1.18
N PRO A 66 -12.22 6.49 -0.10
CA PRO A 66 -12.69 7.86 -0.17
C PRO A 66 -11.81 8.77 -1.04
N GLY A 67 -12.46 9.59 -1.87
CA GLY A 67 -11.83 10.58 -2.76
C GLY A 67 -11.10 11.72 -2.04
N GLY A 68 -10.48 12.65 -2.77
CA GLY A 68 -9.64 13.69 -2.15
C GLY A 68 -10.37 14.69 -1.23
N GLN A 69 -11.68 14.89 -1.44
CA GLN A 69 -12.52 15.79 -0.64
C GLN A 69 -13.12 15.14 0.60
N ALA A 70 -12.97 13.82 0.74
CA ALA A 70 -13.57 13.09 1.85
C ALA A 70 -12.87 13.40 3.17
N GLU A 71 -13.65 13.39 4.26
CA GLU A 71 -13.18 13.60 5.62
C GLU A 71 -12.41 12.37 6.15
N GLU A 72 -11.58 12.57 7.19
CA GLU A 72 -10.82 11.49 7.81
C GLU A 72 -11.74 10.41 8.40
N GLY A 73 -12.88 10.81 9.00
CA GLY A 73 -13.87 9.87 9.54
C GLY A 73 -14.44 8.89 8.49
N GLN A 74 -14.41 9.21 7.20
CA GLN A 74 -14.81 8.27 6.15
C GLN A 74 -13.77 7.16 5.93
N THR A 75 -12.49 7.46 6.17
CA THR A 75 -11.43 6.44 6.14
C THR A 75 -11.58 5.47 7.33
N ASP A 76 -12.02 5.98 8.48
CA ASP A 76 -12.27 5.17 9.67
C ASP A 76 -13.50 4.26 9.50
N ARG A 77 -14.56 4.78 8.88
CA ARG A 77 -15.73 3.97 8.48
C ARG A 77 -15.34 2.87 7.50
N LEU A 78 -14.46 3.17 6.53
CA LEU A 78 -13.92 2.16 5.61
C LEU A 78 -13.14 1.08 6.37
N ALA A 79 -12.28 1.46 7.31
CA ALA A 79 -11.53 0.52 8.16
C ALA A 79 -12.47 -0.41 8.95
N GLY A 80 -13.52 0.14 9.57
CA GLY A 80 -14.53 -0.65 10.27
C GLY A 80 -15.24 -1.65 9.34
N LYS A 81 -15.60 -1.22 8.12
CA LYS A 81 -16.26 -2.08 7.14
C LYS A 81 -15.34 -3.21 6.65
N ILE A 82 -14.06 -2.92 6.40
CA ILE A 82 -13.05 -3.95 6.07
C ILE A 82 -12.99 -4.98 7.20
N GLY A 83 -12.87 -4.54 8.45
CA GLY A 83 -12.80 -5.44 9.60
C GLY A 83 -14.05 -6.30 9.81
N VAL A 84 -15.24 -5.79 9.49
CA VAL A 84 -16.49 -6.58 9.50
C VAL A 84 -16.49 -7.62 8.39
N LEU A 85 -16.20 -7.23 7.14
CA LEU A 85 -16.22 -8.16 6.00
C LEU A 85 -15.18 -9.28 6.15
N CYS A 86 -13.95 -8.94 6.53
CA CYS A 86 -12.88 -9.92 6.72
C CYS A 86 -13.16 -10.89 7.89
N ARG A 87 -13.96 -10.51 8.88
CA ARG A 87 -14.28 -11.40 10.02
C ARG A 87 -15.53 -12.23 9.77
N ASP A 88 -16.56 -11.63 9.17
CA ASP A 88 -17.91 -12.21 9.14
C ASP A 88 -18.25 -12.88 7.80
N GLN A 89 -17.67 -12.43 6.67
CA GLN A 89 -18.07 -12.86 5.32
C GLN A 89 -16.97 -13.61 4.56
N LYS A 90 -16.74 -14.88 4.89
CA LYS A 90 -15.79 -15.78 4.19
C LYS A 90 -14.32 -15.30 4.15
N GLY A 91 -13.98 -14.22 4.85
CA GLY A 91 -12.59 -13.79 5.05
C GLY A 91 -12.05 -12.78 4.05
N LEU A 92 -12.62 -12.64 2.85
CA LEU A 92 -12.07 -11.81 1.77
C LEU A 92 -12.84 -10.50 1.57
N CYS A 93 -12.12 -9.38 1.61
CA CYS A 93 -12.61 -8.04 1.30
C CYS A 93 -11.79 -7.42 0.17
N VAL A 94 -12.45 -6.86 -0.85
CA VAL A 94 -11.77 -6.13 -1.94
C VAL A 94 -11.95 -4.63 -1.76
N VAL A 95 -10.83 -3.91 -1.62
CA VAL A 95 -10.81 -2.45 -1.55
C VAL A 95 -10.28 -1.88 -2.86
N GLY A 96 -11.01 -0.98 -3.50
CA GLY A 96 -10.61 -0.27 -4.71
C GLY A 96 -10.12 1.14 -4.41
N ALA A 97 -9.11 1.62 -5.14
CA ALA A 97 -8.69 3.01 -5.06
C ALA A 97 -8.25 3.57 -6.42
N ARG A 98 -8.64 4.81 -6.71
CA ARG A 98 -8.26 5.57 -7.91
C ARG A 98 -7.52 6.84 -7.54
N GLY A 99 -6.33 7.05 -8.11
CA GLY A 99 -5.48 8.19 -7.79
C GLY A 99 -4.70 8.03 -6.48
N GLU A 100 -3.74 8.94 -6.25
CA GLU A 100 -2.72 8.74 -5.20
C GLU A 100 -3.27 8.89 -3.78
N LEU A 101 -4.09 9.91 -3.53
CA LEU A 101 -4.64 10.16 -2.20
C LEU A 101 -5.63 9.07 -1.77
N PRO A 102 -6.58 8.60 -2.62
CA PRO A 102 -7.42 7.46 -2.27
C PRO A 102 -6.62 6.17 -2.06
N VAL A 103 -5.53 5.95 -2.81
CA VAL A 103 -4.65 4.79 -2.58
C VAL A 103 -3.99 4.88 -1.21
N ALA A 104 -3.47 6.05 -0.81
CA ALA A 104 -2.92 6.25 0.52
C ALA A 104 -3.97 6.01 1.63
N ARG A 105 -5.20 6.49 1.41
CA ARG A 105 -6.32 6.26 2.34
C ARG A 105 -6.74 4.79 2.43
N ALA A 106 -6.67 4.04 1.32
CA ALA A 106 -6.96 2.61 1.32
C ALA A 106 -5.96 1.85 2.20
N LEU A 107 -4.66 2.10 2.03
CA LEU A 107 -3.63 1.50 2.89
C LEU A 107 -3.81 1.90 4.36
N ARG A 108 -4.13 3.17 4.63
CA ARG A 108 -4.43 3.63 6.01
C ARG A 108 -5.62 2.88 6.59
N ALA A 109 -6.69 2.70 5.83
CA ALA A 109 -7.87 1.97 6.27
C ALA A 109 -7.57 0.50 6.55
N LEU A 110 -6.75 -0.16 5.72
CA LEU A 110 -6.29 -1.53 5.94
C LEU A 110 -5.47 -1.66 7.23
N ALA A 111 -4.55 -0.72 7.47
CA ALA A 111 -3.76 -0.70 8.70
C ALA A 111 -4.62 -0.45 9.95
N LYS A 112 -5.60 0.47 9.89
CA LYS A 112 -6.57 0.68 10.98
C LYS A 112 -7.48 -0.53 11.19
N ALA A 113 -7.90 -1.21 10.12
CA ALA A 113 -8.71 -2.42 10.24
C ALA A 113 -7.95 -3.54 10.96
N SER A 114 -6.64 -3.66 10.70
CA SER A 114 -5.72 -4.58 11.39
C SER A 114 -5.65 -4.30 12.90
N GLU A 115 -5.55 -3.01 13.26
CA GLU A 115 -5.57 -2.55 14.65
C GLU A 115 -6.91 -2.83 15.33
N PHE A 116 -8.03 -2.40 14.74
CA PHE A 116 -9.37 -2.58 15.30
C PHE A 116 -9.77 -4.05 15.43
N GLY A 117 -9.36 -4.87 14.46
CA GLY A 117 -9.62 -6.30 14.44
C GLY A 117 -8.76 -7.09 15.43
N LYS A 118 -7.73 -6.47 16.03
CA LYS A 118 -6.68 -7.16 16.81
C LYS A 118 -6.15 -8.38 16.05
N SER A 119 -6.07 -8.26 14.74
CA SER A 119 -5.71 -9.33 13.82
C SER A 119 -5.01 -8.70 12.62
N PRO A 120 -3.84 -9.21 12.21
CA PRO A 120 -3.16 -8.72 11.01
C PRO A 120 -4.08 -8.84 9.79
N VAL A 121 -4.17 -7.75 9.03
CA VAL A 121 -4.76 -7.78 7.69
C VAL A 121 -3.65 -8.12 6.70
N GLU A 122 -3.72 -9.33 6.15
CA GLU A 122 -2.97 -9.70 4.96
C GLU A 122 -3.67 -9.11 3.75
N PHE A 123 -2.93 -8.54 2.81
CA PHE A 123 -3.50 -8.17 1.53
C PHE A 123 -2.54 -8.35 0.38
N ARG A 124 -3.12 -8.51 -0.81
CA ARG A 124 -2.45 -8.47 -2.10
C ARG A 124 -2.93 -7.24 -2.84
N VAL A 125 -2.05 -6.60 -3.59
CA VAL A 125 -2.41 -5.41 -4.38
C VAL A 125 -2.13 -5.66 -5.85
N ARG A 126 -3.09 -5.31 -6.71
CA ARG A 126 -2.95 -5.44 -8.17
C ARG A 126 -3.47 -4.21 -8.90
N TRP A 127 -2.90 -3.94 -10.06
CA TRP A 127 -3.49 -3.03 -11.03
C TRP A 127 -4.69 -3.71 -11.69
N GLN A 128 -5.80 -2.99 -11.79
CA GLN A 128 -6.95 -3.40 -12.57
C GLN A 128 -7.33 -2.30 -13.55
N GLU A 129 -7.62 -2.71 -14.78
CA GLU A 129 -8.22 -1.83 -15.78
C GLU A 129 -9.73 -1.85 -15.58
N ASP A 130 -10.28 -0.69 -15.22
CA ASP A 130 -11.71 -0.48 -15.04
C ASP A 130 -12.38 -0.14 -16.39
N PRO A 131 -13.70 -0.33 -16.50
CA PRO A 131 -14.47 0.24 -17.61
C PRO A 131 -14.16 1.74 -17.70
N ASN A 132 -13.97 2.25 -18.93
CA ASN A 132 -13.47 3.60 -19.27
C ASN A 132 -11.94 3.77 -19.34
N ASN A 133 -11.18 2.68 -19.42
CA ASN A 133 -9.71 2.73 -19.53
C ASN A 133 -9.05 3.47 -18.35
N GLU A 134 -9.72 3.47 -17.19
CA GLU A 134 -9.17 3.99 -15.94
C GLU A 134 -8.39 2.88 -15.25
N ARG A 135 -7.22 3.20 -14.69
CA ARG A 135 -6.45 2.25 -13.87
C ARG A 135 -6.75 2.47 -12.40
N SER A 136 -7.15 1.40 -11.72
CA SER A 136 -7.33 1.39 -10.27
C SER A 136 -6.43 0.36 -9.61
N LEU A 137 -6.16 0.57 -8.32
CA LEU A 137 -5.53 -0.44 -7.48
C LEU A 137 -6.60 -1.21 -6.72
N ARG A 138 -6.47 -2.53 -6.69
CA ARG A 138 -7.31 -3.46 -5.92
C ARG A 138 -6.51 -4.09 -4.82
N PHE A 139 -6.98 -3.94 -3.58
CA PHE A 139 -6.43 -4.58 -2.40
C PHE A 139 -7.34 -5.73 -2.00
N TYR A 140 -6.86 -6.95 -2.17
CA TYR A 140 -7.53 -8.18 -1.76
C TYR A 140 -7.07 -8.49 -0.34
N ALA A 141 -7.90 -8.15 0.64
CA ALA A 141 -7.57 -8.16 2.04
C ALA A 141 -8.27 -9.30 2.79
N GLU A 142 -7.55 -9.97 3.66
CA GLU A 142 -8.00 -11.11 4.45
C GLU A 142 -7.48 -11.02 5.90
N MET A 143 -8.24 -11.54 6.86
CA MET A 143 -7.83 -11.69 8.26
C MET A 143 -7.79 -13.18 8.63
N THR A 144 -6.66 -13.81 8.35
CA THR A 144 -6.50 -15.28 8.39
C THR A 144 -6.08 -15.79 9.77
N TYR A 145 -5.25 -15.05 10.49
CA TYR A 145 -4.64 -15.52 11.74
C TYR A 145 -4.55 -14.42 12.81
N ALA A 146 -4.36 -14.84 14.08
CA ALA A 146 -4.14 -13.93 15.20
C ALA A 146 -2.72 -13.31 15.15
N TRP A 147 -2.53 -12.20 15.87
CA TRP A 147 -1.22 -11.54 15.96
C TRP A 147 -0.12 -12.45 16.53
N SER A 148 -0.42 -13.35 17.47
CA SER A 148 0.56 -14.29 18.02
C SER A 148 1.14 -15.22 16.94
N ALA A 149 0.27 -15.83 16.14
CA ALA A 149 0.68 -16.68 15.01
C ALA A 149 1.50 -15.91 13.98
N PHE A 150 1.13 -14.65 13.70
CA PHE A 150 1.93 -13.79 12.83
C PHE A 150 3.32 -13.50 13.40
N LYS A 151 3.40 -13.17 14.69
CA LYS A 151 4.66 -12.87 15.37
C LYS A 151 5.61 -14.07 15.28
N GLU A 152 5.13 -15.29 15.54
CA GLU A 152 5.94 -16.51 15.40
C GLU A 152 6.41 -16.74 13.96
N ARG A 153 5.53 -16.55 12.95
CA ARG A 153 5.93 -16.63 11.54
C ARG A 153 6.99 -15.60 11.16
N TRP A 154 6.88 -14.39 11.71
CA TRP A 154 7.77 -13.28 11.37
C TRP A 154 9.10 -13.35 12.12
N LYS A 155 9.13 -13.91 13.34
CA LYS A 155 10.30 -14.04 14.22
C LYS A 155 11.60 -14.47 13.53
N PRO A 156 11.67 -15.52 12.70
CA PRO A 156 12.92 -15.90 12.00
C PRO A 156 13.36 -14.88 10.93
N LEU A 157 12.45 -14.05 10.45
CA LEU A 157 12.69 -13.04 9.42
C LEU A 157 13.08 -11.70 10.01
N VAL A 158 12.62 -11.37 11.21
CA VAL A 158 12.92 -10.14 11.95
C VAL A 158 14.42 -9.80 11.89
N GLY A 159 15.31 -10.73 12.25
CA GLY A 159 16.75 -10.48 12.26
C GLY A 159 17.41 -10.32 10.88
N LYS A 160 16.73 -10.75 9.81
CA LYS A 160 17.28 -10.81 8.45
C LYS A 160 16.68 -9.75 7.53
N ALA A 161 15.39 -9.43 7.69
CA ALA A 161 14.63 -8.59 6.81
C ALA A 161 15.24 -7.19 6.72
N ARG A 162 15.52 -6.74 5.49
CA ARG A 162 16.02 -5.39 5.24
C ARG A 162 14.87 -4.40 5.33
N VAL A 163 15.10 -3.33 6.09
CA VAL A 163 14.14 -2.23 6.21
C VAL A 163 14.42 -1.18 5.15
N MET A 164 13.43 -0.88 4.32
CA MET A 164 13.52 0.11 3.26
C MET A 164 12.70 1.35 3.62
N PRO A 165 13.33 2.53 3.81
CA PRO A 165 12.60 3.76 4.03
C PRO A 165 11.88 4.21 2.76
N VAL A 166 10.59 4.50 2.87
CA VAL A 166 9.80 5.09 1.78
C VAL A 166 9.67 6.59 2.00
N THR A 167 10.13 7.37 1.03
CA THR A 167 10.09 8.84 1.05
C THR A 167 9.22 9.35 -0.10
N PRO A 168 8.76 10.62 -0.07
CA PRO A 168 8.01 11.21 -1.18
C PRO A 168 8.78 11.27 -2.50
N HIS A 169 10.10 11.05 -2.46
CA HIS A 169 11.01 11.06 -3.61
C HIS A 169 11.42 9.66 -4.06
N SER A 170 10.95 8.61 -3.38
CA SER A 170 11.26 7.24 -3.74
C SER A 170 10.65 6.91 -5.10
N SER A 171 11.47 6.47 -6.05
CA SER A 171 11.01 5.95 -7.34
C SER A 171 10.31 4.61 -7.14
N VAL A 172 9.04 4.53 -7.56
CA VAL A 172 8.21 3.31 -7.47
C VAL A 172 8.92 2.09 -8.06
N HIS A 173 9.47 2.25 -9.27
CA HIS A 173 10.11 1.16 -9.99
C HIS A 173 11.40 0.68 -9.31
N ARG A 174 12.27 1.62 -8.89
CA ARG A 174 13.51 1.27 -8.16
C ARG A 174 13.22 0.60 -6.82
N LEU A 175 12.19 1.07 -6.11
CA LEU A 175 11.74 0.48 -4.86
C LEU A 175 11.22 -0.94 -5.07
N ALA A 176 10.39 -1.17 -6.10
CA ALA A 176 9.89 -2.51 -6.44
C ALA A 176 11.01 -3.50 -6.78
N ILE A 177 12.02 -3.08 -7.56
CA ILE A 177 13.20 -3.90 -7.87
C ILE A 177 13.97 -4.25 -6.59
N ALA A 178 14.20 -3.28 -5.71
CA ALA A 178 14.90 -3.51 -4.45
C ALA A 178 14.12 -4.51 -3.59
N MET A 179 12.80 -4.35 -3.46
CA MET A 179 11.94 -5.26 -2.71
C MET A 179 11.98 -6.68 -3.27
N ALA A 180 11.82 -6.86 -4.59
CA ALA A 180 11.90 -8.17 -5.23
C ALA A 180 13.28 -8.82 -5.06
N THR A 181 14.34 -8.02 -5.00
CA THR A 181 15.71 -8.53 -4.78
C THR A 181 15.91 -9.01 -3.35
N GLU A 182 15.47 -8.22 -2.36
CA GLU A 182 15.61 -8.60 -0.94
C GLU A 182 14.67 -9.74 -0.56
N GLN A 183 13.44 -9.78 -1.11
CA GLN A 183 12.53 -10.90 -0.90
C GLN A 183 13.14 -12.21 -1.41
N ARG A 184 13.77 -12.23 -2.58
CA ARG A 184 14.47 -13.42 -3.10
C ARG A 184 15.67 -13.84 -2.27
N LYS A 185 16.42 -12.89 -1.70
CA LYS A 185 17.64 -13.17 -0.93
C LYS A 185 17.35 -13.64 0.50
N VAL A 186 16.34 -13.06 1.13
CA VAL A 186 16.13 -13.14 2.58
C VAL A 186 14.79 -13.78 2.95
N GLY A 187 13.86 -13.88 1.99
CA GLY A 187 12.49 -14.35 2.24
C GLY A 187 11.58 -13.28 2.87
N GLY A 188 12.07 -12.06 3.08
CA GLY A 188 11.29 -11.00 3.72
C GLY A 188 11.84 -9.60 3.53
N VAL A 189 10.91 -8.63 3.40
CA VAL A 189 11.21 -7.20 3.30
C VAL A 189 10.26 -6.43 4.20
N ALA A 190 10.77 -5.39 4.85
CA ALA A 190 9.97 -4.45 5.61
C ALA A 190 10.07 -3.04 4.99
N LEU A 191 8.94 -2.41 4.71
CA LEU A 191 8.91 -1.00 4.33
C LEU A 191 8.68 -0.14 5.57
N LYS A 192 9.50 0.89 5.78
CA LYS A 192 9.29 1.91 6.82
C LYS A 192 8.63 3.13 6.19
N ILE A 193 7.32 3.29 6.43
CA ILE A 193 6.49 4.32 5.80
C ILE A 193 6.12 5.38 6.84
N ASN A 194 6.59 6.62 6.69
CA ASN A 194 6.19 7.72 7.57
C ASN A 194 4.87 8.35 7.08
N HIS A 195 3.75 7.96 7.69
CA HIS A 195 2.42 8.43 7.29
C HIS A 195 2.23 9.95 7.42
N LYS A 196 3.05 10.64 8.22
CA LYS A 196 2.98 12.11 8.37
C LYS A 196 3.39 12.84 7.09
N ASN A 197 4.18 12.19 6.25
CA ASN A 197 4.54 12.72 4.93
C ASN A 197 3.34 12.82 3.98
N ASP A 198 2.23 12.11 4.26
CA ASP A 198 0.99 12.19 3.47
C ASP A 198 0.06 13.32 3.91
N THR A 199 0.23 13.83 5.13
CA THR A 199 -0.65 14.82 5.77
C THR A 199 -0.20 16.26 5.59
N ASP A 200 0.85 16.53 4.83
CA ASP A 200 1.44 17.86 4.66
C ASP A 200 0.49 18.83 3.89
N LYS A 201 -0.56 19.27 4.59
CA LYS A 201 -1.44 20.39 4.28
C LYS A 201 -0.79 21.72 4.70
N SER A 202 0.54 21.79 4.79
CA SER A 202 1.24 23.03 5.11
C SER A 202 0.81 24.09 4.11
N ARG A 203 0.38 25.26 4.60
CA ARG A 203 -0.11 26.40 3.80
C ARG A 203 0.86 26.87 2.70
N LEU A 204 2.14 26.45 2.73
CA LEU A 204 3.08 26.61 1.61
C LEU A 204 2.73 25.75 0.38
N ALA A 205 1.94 24.70 0.54
CA ALA A 205 1.54 23.77 -0.50
C ALA A 205 0.70 24.45 -1.59
N THR A 206 -0.08 25.50 -1.31
CA THR A 206 -0.91 26.14 -2.35
C THR A 206 -0.07 26.84 -3.43
N ARG A 207 1.06 27.45 -3.04
CA ARG A 207 1.95 28.16 -3.99
C ARG A 207 2.87 27.18 -4.72
N VAL A 208 3.32 26.14 -4.03
CA VAL A 208 4.23 25.14 -4.58
C VAL A 208 3.49 24.03 -5.37
N ALA A 209 2.23 23.72 -5.05
CA ALA A 209 1.40 22.78 -5.82
C ALA A 209 1.10 23.30 -7.24
N ARG A 210 1.08 24.63 -7.45
CA ARG A 210 0.86 25.21 -8.78
C ARG A 210 2.08 25.04 -9.68
N LEU A 211 3.29 25.25 -9.15
CA LEU A 211 4.56 25.01 -9.86
C LEU A 211 4.85 23.51 -10.06
N ARG A 212 4.39 22.65 -9.14
CA ARG A 212 4.67 21.21 -9.19
C ARG A 212 3.72 20.38 -10.06
N ARG A 213 2.58 20.92 -10.50
CA ARG A 213 1.77 20.28 -11.55
C ARG A 213 2.54 20.09 -12.85
N GLU A 214 3.59 20.87 -13.07
CA GLU A 214 4.40 20.81 -14.29
C GLU A 214 5.55 19.80 -14.21
N HIS A 215 5.95 19.31 -13.02
CA HIS A 215 7.21 18.58 -12.83
C HIS A 215 7.09 17.20 -12.14
N GLY A 216 5.91 16.59 -12.14
CA GLY A 216 5.70 15.28 -11.53
C GLY A 216 5.48 15.38 -10.02
N GLY A 217 4.27 15.06 -9.59
CA GLY A 217 3.78 15.27 -8.22
C GLY A 217 4.62 14.57 -7.15
N ARG A 218 4.65 15.15 -5.95
CA ARG A 218 5.06 14.42 -4.74
C ARG A 218 4.03 13.31 -4.54
N GLY A 219 4.45 12.06 -4.75
CA GLY A 219 3.62 10.92 -4.42
C GLY A 219 3.42 10.85 -2.92
N HIS A 220 2.19 10.57 -2.50
CA HIS A 220 1.94 10.11 -1.13
C HIS A 220 2.79 8.88 -0.85
N VAL A 221 3.51 8.84 0.26
CA VAL A 221 4.45 7.74 0.58
C VAL A 221 3.73 6.40 0.65
N MET A 222 2.51 6.37 1.17
CA MET A 222 1.67 5.18 1.11
C MET A 222 1.32 4.83 -0.34
N SER A 223 0.98 5.79 -1.18
CA SER A 223 0.73 5.53 -2.60
C SER A 223 1.96 4.97 -3.31
N ILE A 224 3.15 5.49 -3.03
CA ILE A 224 4.40 4.97 -3.58
C ILE A 224 4.60 3.51 -3.16
N ALA A 225 4.42 3.21 -1.86
CA ALA A 225 4.50 1.85 -1.35
C ALA A 225 3.47 0.91 -2.01
N ALA A 226 2.20 1.31 -2.09
CA ALA A 226 1.15 0.52 -2.75
C ALA A 226 1.47 0.22 -4.22
N LYS A 227 1.91 1.23 -4.97
CA LYS A 227 2.27 1.08 -6.38
C LYS A 227 3.49 0.17 -6.55
N ALA A 228 4.50 0.30 -5.67
CA ALA A 228 5.67 -0.58 -5.70
C ALA A 228 5.27 -2.04 -5.41
N LEU A 229 4.41 -2.26 -4.43
CA LEU A 229 3.83 -3.57 -4.12
C LEU A 229 3.04 -4.13 -5.31
N ALA A 230 2.23 -3.32 -5.98
CA ALA A 230 1.44 -3.74 -7.15
C ALA A 230 2.31 -4.03 -8.38
N THR A 231 3.53 -3.52 -8.40
CA THR A 231 4.51 -3.73 -9.49
C THR A 231 5.36 -4.96 -9.23
N LEU A 232 5.46 -5.41 -7.97
CA LEU A 232 6.31 -6.52 -7.55
C LEU A 232 6.03 -7.82 -8.33
N PRO A 233 4.77 -8.25 -8.56
CA PRO A 233 4.50 -9.48 -9.30
C PRO A 233 5.08 -9.50 -10.72
N HIS A 234 5.19 -8.33 -11.37
CA HIS A 234 5.78 -8.22 -12.71
C HIS A 234 7.32 -8.16 -12.69
N MET A 235 7.92 -7.86 -11.54
CA MET A 235 9.37 -7.80 -11.35
C MET A 235 9.94 -9.15 -10.94
N VAL A 236 9.11 -9.99 -10.32
CA VAL A 236 9.45 -11.39 -10.10
C VAL A 236 9.23 -12.09 -11.43
N GLN A 237 10.29 -12.67 -12.00
CA GLN A 237 10.25 -13.32 -13.32
C GLN A 237 9.29 -14.52 -13.37
N ASP A 238 8.85 -14.98 -12.20
CA ASP A 238 7.90 -16.04 -11.99
C ASP A 238 6.59 -15.44 -11.43
N GLU A 239 5.54 -15.52 -12.23
CA GLU A 239 4.22 -14.97 -11.92
C GLU A 239 3.61 -15.66 -10.70
N GLU A 240 3.84 -16.97 -10.49
CA GLU A 240 3.29 -17.68 -9.33
C GLU A 240 3.87 -17.15 -8.02
N VAL A 241 5.19 -16.91 -7.99
CA VAL A 241 5.85 -16.24 -6.85
C VAL A 241 5.24 -14.85 -6.64
N GLY A 242 5.11 -14.07 -7.72
CA GLY A 242 4.54 -12.73 -7.65
C GLY A 242 3.13 -12.71 -7.04
N MET A 243 2.35 -13.74 -7.33
CA MET A 243 0.96 -13.89 -6.90
C MET A 243 0.82 -14.44 -5.47
N SER A 244 1.84 -15.15 -4.98
CA SER A 244 1.92 -15.65 -3.61
C SER A 244 2.41 -14.61 -2.61
N VAL A 245 2.97 -13.50 -3.08
CA VAL A 245 3.44 -12.41 -2.20
C VAL A 245 2.26 -11.74 -1.50
N ALA A 246 2.21 -11.89 -0.18
CA ALA A 246 1.27 -11.21 0.70
C ALA A 246 1.94 -10.08 1.47
N CYS A 247 1.17 -9.03 1.74
CA CYS A 247 1.60 -7.88 2.52
C CYS A 247 0.83 -7.80 3.83
N VAL A 248 1.53 -7.59 4.94
CA VAL A 248 0.91 -7.28 6.23
C VAL A 248 1.30 -5.88 6.63
N LEU A 249 0.29 -5.03 6.85
CA LEU A 249 0.51 -3.72 7.43
C LEU A 249 0.36 -3.78 8.95
N ARG A 250 1.37 -3.26 9.64
CA ARG A 250 1.32 -3.03 11.07
C ARG A 250 1.39 -1.54 11.35
N TRP A 251 0.38 -1.04 12.05
CA TRP A 251 0.52 0.17 12.84
C TRP A 251 1.12 -0.27 14.19
N PRO A 252 2.34 0.16 14.55
CA PRO A 252 2.84 -0.05 15.90
C PRO A 252 1.86 0.59 16.89
N MET A 253 1.56 -0.11 17.99
CA MET A 253 0.51 0.32 18.91
C MET A 253 0.73 1.76 19.35
N MET A 254 -0.36 2.54 19.36
CA MET A 254 -0.39 3.96 19.76
C MET A 254 0.11 4.22 21.19
N ALA A 255 0.39 3.16 21.97
CA ALA A 255 0.96 3.25 23.31
C ALA A 255 2.36 3.90 23.31
N ASP A 256 3.15 3.74 22.24
CA ASP A 256 4.40 4.47 22.03
C ASP A 256 4.23 5.52 20.90
N PRO A 257 4.15 6.82 21.23
CA PRO A 257 4.01 7.90 20.25
C PRO A 257 5.17 8.00 19.24
N GLN A 258 6.34 7.44 19.56
CA GLN A 258 7.49 7.41 18.64
C GLN A 258 7.37 6.26 17.64
N ALA A 259 6.98 5.07 18.11
CA ALA A 259 6.73 3.91 17.26
C ALA A 259 5.57 4.21 16.29
N GLY A 260 4.48 4.80 16.78
CA GLY A 260 3.28 5.17 16.00
C GLY A 260 3.50 6.07 14.78
N LYS A 261 4.72 6.58 14.56
CA LYS A 261 5.10 7.41 13.40
C LYS A 261 5.23 6.62 12.10
N PHE A 262 5.53 5.32 12.18
CA PHE A 262 5.84 4.52 11.00
C PHE A 262 4.83 3.39 10.82
N ILE A 263 4.42 3.17 9.58
CA ILE A 263 3.72 1.95 9.19
C ILE A 263 4.75 0.99 8.61
N TYR A 264 4.71 -0.24 9.09
CA TYR A 264 5.56 -1.31 8.58
C TYR A 264 4.76 -2.19 7.63
N ALA A 265 5.20 -2.29 6.39
CA ALA A 265 4.65 -3.26 5.43
C ALA A 265 5.61 -4.45 5.33
N HIS A 266 5.18 -5.61 5.81
CA HIS A 266 5.93 -6.86 5.76
C HIS A 266 5.51 -7.63 4.53
N ILE A 267 6.49 -8.07 3.76
CA ILE A 267 6.30 -8.81 2.50
C ILE A 267 6.73 -10.25 2.73
N LEU A 268 5.82 -11.19 2.48
CA LEU A 268 5.99 -12.61 2.75
C LEU A 268 5.58 -13.44 1.53
N ASP A 269 6.33 -14.50 1.22
CA ASP A 269 5.86 -15.54 0.29
C ASP A 269 4.93 -16.51 1.05
N ARG A 270 3.71 -16.72 0.56
CA ARG A 270 2.80 -17.72 1.16
C ARG A 270 3.31 -19.16 0.99
N ARG A 271 4.06 -19.46 -0.07
CA ARG A 271 4.52 -20.82 -0.38
C ARG A 271 5.56 -21.33 0.63
N ASP A 272 6.39 -20.42 1.14
CA ASP A 272 7.42 -20.73 2.13
C ASP A 272 6.85 -20.92 3.54
N SER A 273 5.52 -20.97 3.69
CA SER A 273 4.83 -21.16 4.96
C SER A 273 4.16 -22.53 5.00
N PRO A 274 4.93 -23.62 5.19
CA PRO A 274 4.38 -24.97 5.26
C PRO A 274 3.41 -25.06 6.44
N GLY A 275 2.13 -25.31 6.17
CA GLY A 275 1.18 -25.76 7.19
C GLY A 275 -0.01 -24.86 7.56
N ILE A 276 -0.37 -23.84 6.78
CA ILE A 276 -1.53 -22.98 7.12
C ILE A 276 -2.72 -23.14 6.16
N ASP A 277 -2.49 -23.51 4.90
CA ASP A 277 -3.57 -23.62 3.92
C ASP A 277 -4.51 -24.82 4.14
N GLU A 278 -4.20 -25.75 5.07
CA GLU A 278 -5.01 -26.96 5.27
C GLU A 278 -5.95 -26.95 6.49
N GLU A 279 -5.82 -26.08 7.51
CA GLU A 279 -6.65 -26.26 8.72
C GLU A 279 -6.97 -25.04 9.62
N PRO A 280 -7.69 -23.99 9.16
CA PRO A 280 -8.38 -23.08 10.11
C PRO A 280 -9.88 -22.85 9.87
N ALA A 281 -10.40 -23.09 8.67
CA ALA A 281 -11.81 -22.79 8.35
C ALA A 281 -12.79 -23.84 8.91
N ALA A 282 -12.38 -25.12 8.96
CA ALA A 282 -13.21 -26.21 9.46
C ALA A 282 -13.46 -26.11 10.99
N ARG A 283 -12.43 -25.79 11.78
CA ARG A 283 -12.54 -25.75 13.25
C ARG A 283 -13.34 -24.57 13.81
N ARG A 284 -13.54 -23.48 13.05
CA ARG A 284 -14.32 -22.32 13.52
C ARG A 284 -15.84 -22.54 13.48
N ARG A 285 -16.35 -23.51 12.72
CA ARG A 285 -17.80 -23.76 12.62
C ARG A 285 -18.33 -24.71 13.70
N GLU A 286 -17.49 -25.57 14.27
CA GLU A 286 -17.94 -26.58 15.25
C GLU A 286 -17.90 -26.09 16.72
N GLY A 287 -17.27 -24.95 17.02
CA GLY A 287 -16.96 -24.54 18.40
C GLY A 287 -17.86 -23.49 19.07
N ARG A 288 -18.93 -22.99 18.45
CA ARG A 288 -19.84 -22.01 19.11
C ARG A 288 -20.94 -22.67 19.96
N GLY A 289 -20.62 -23.80 20.59
CA GLY A 289 -21.34 -24.30 21.77
C GLY A 289 -20.77 -23.63 23.03
N ALA A 290 -21.63 -23.09 23.88
CA ALA A 290 -21.31 -22.27 25.05
C ALA A 290 -20.33 -22.94 26.04
N ALA A 291 -19.02 -22.73 25.87
CA ALA A 291 -18.02 -23.08 26.87
C ALA A 291 -17.61 -21.82 27.67
N LYS A 292 -17.87 -21.88 28.98
CA LYS A 292 -17.53 -20.88 29.99
C LYS A 292 -16.01 -20.71 30.03
N LEU A 293 -15.50 -19.56 29.58
CA LEU A 293 -14.06 -19.23 29.57
C LEU A 293 -13.53 -19.18 31.01
N GLY A 294 -12.68 -20.14 31.38
CA GLY A 294 -11.82 -20.07 32.55
C GLY A 294 -10.65 -19.08 32.35
N PRO A 295 -9.93 -18.71 33.41
CA PRO A 295 -8.81 -17.79 33.34
C PRO A 295 -7.70 -18.38 32.44
N ARG A 296 -7.34 -17.62 31.39
CA ARG A 296 -6.25 -17.95 30.48
C ARG A 296 -4.94 -17.91 31.25
N ALA A 297 -4.22 -19.03 31.25
CA ALA A 297 -2.83 -19.09 31.71
C ALA A 297 -1.98 -18.16 30.82
N ASP A 298 -1.11 -17.39 31.48
CA ASP A 298 -0.13 -16.53 30.86
C ASP A 298 0.79 -17.37 29.96
N GLU A 299 0.73 -17.12 28.65
CA GLU A 299 1.57 -17.78 27.66
C GLU A 299 2.97 -17.15 27.70
N ASP A 300 4.01 -17.98 27.92
CA ASP A 300 5.44 -17.70 27.76
C ASP A 300 5.82 -17.41 26.28
N GLY A 301 5.14 -16.44 25.67
CA GLY A 301 5.48 -15.90 24.36
C GLY A 301 6.51 -14.78 24.50
N VAL A 302 7.35 -14.62 23.48
CA VAL A 302 8.24 -13.45 23.32
C VAL A 302 7.49 -12.19 23.73
N SER A 303 7.98 -11.49 24.74
CA SER A 303 7.28 -10.33 25.29
C SER A 303 7.05 -9.34 24.15
N GLU A 304 5.88 -8.70 24.14
CA GLU A 304 5.59 -7.65 23.16
C GLU A 304 6.66 -6.55 23.19
N GLU A 305 7.26 -6.34 24.36
CA GLU A 305 8.41 -5.49 24.58
C GLU A 305 9.67 -5.94 23.85
N ASP A 306 9.99 -7.23 23.72
CA ASP A 306 11.19 -7.70 23.01
C ASP A 306 11.11 -7.43 21.50
N PHE A 307 9.93 -7.66 20.91
CA PHE A 307 9.71 -7.35 19.49
C PHE A 307 9.75 -5.85 19.24
N GLU A 308 9.10 -5.06 20.10
CA GLU A 308 9.13 -3.61 20.00
C GLU A 308 10.53 -3.06 20.26
N THR A 309 11.28 -3.62 21.20
CA THR A 309 12.67 -3.24 21.49
C THR A 309 13.57 -3.56 20.31
N TRP A 310 13.41 -4.73 19.69
CA TRP A 310 14.09 -5.04 18.43
C TRP A 310 13.76 -4.00 17.34
N ALA A 311 12.47 -3.68 17.19
CA ALA A 311 12.03 -2.67 16.22
C ALA A 311 12.60 -1.28 16.56
N ARG A 312 12.72 -0.92 17.83
CA ARG A 312 13.34 0.34 18.26
C ARG A 312 14.84 0.35 17.97
N GLN A 313 15.58 -0.68 18.36
CA GLN A 313 17.04 -0.72 18.29
C GLN A 313 17.61 -0.77 16.86
N ARG A 314 16.93 -1.45 15.93
CA ARG A 314 17.39 -1.54 14.54
C ARG A 314 16.76 -0.53 13.60
N LEU A 315 15.68 0.14 14.01
CA LEU A 315 14.91 1.04 13.15
C LEU A 315 14.95 2.50 13.59
N ALA A 316 15.51 2.83 14.76
CA ALA A 316 15.93 4.19 15.11
C ALA A 316 17.14 4.62 14.26
#